data_AF-A0A6I9VPD5-F1
#
_entry.id   AF-A0A6I9VPD5-F1
#
_cell.length_a   1.000
_cell.length_b   1.000
_cell.length_c   1.000
_cell.angle_alpha   90.00
_cell.angle_beta   90.00
_cell.angle_gamma   90.00
#
_symmetry.space_group_name_H-M   'P 1'
#
loop_
_entity.id
_entity.type
_entity.pdbx_description
1 polymer ?
#
loop_
_entity_poly.entity_id
_entity_poly.type
_entity_poly.pdbx_seq_one_letter_code
_entity_poly.pdbx_strand_id
1 'polypeptide(L)'
;MKRHLQLSIKQLSGFYADGSISPRTVVDHSLDDATKLKRLNAFIRLSPEKALHQAKESDHRYENKEQLGVLDGVPIAIKDNFCTKELTTTCASRMLSNFVPPFNATVCERLANAGAVLIGKTNMDQFAMGSGTVDSIFGPSKNIWSNDLVDKWHIAGGSSGGSATAVAAGICYAAIGSDTGGSTRNPAAYCGVVGLKPTYGLISRHGLIPLVNSMDVPGIFARSVGDCLDVLNAIAGPDDRDSTTIRKPFRKIDMSFNEELDLRNVRIGIPKEYHCEGLSNEVLETWMKVADLLEDGGAHVHQVSLPNTSASIFVYSILNQCEVASNMARYDGIEYGHRAEIESSTEELYANTRAEGFNTVVKTRILTGNYFLLRKNYHKYFEKALRVRRLISEDFKRVFETPKNDENIVDVLLTPTTLTDAPLYNDFVSQSNRDQCAVQDFCTQPANMAGIPAISIPIRLSKRGLPIGLQLMSKSLNEEMLLRVAGWIEQQVEFDCLANEQIYAARS
;
A
#
# COMPACT_ATOMS: atom_id res chain seq x y z
N MET A 1 -22.97 -14.72 13.56
CA MET A 1 -21.83 -14.80 12.60
C MET A 1 -20.57 -15.00 13.42
N LYS A 2 -19.88 -16.15 13.29
CA LYS A 2 -18.69 -16.45 14.12
C LYS A 2 -17.53 -15.52 13.71
N ARG A 3 -17.19 -14.59 14.61
CA ARG A 3 -16.33 -13.40 14.45
C ARG A 3 -14.82 -13.70 14.45
N HIS A 4 -14.37 -14.81 13.86
CA HIS A 4 -12.93 -15.13 13.85
C HIS A 4 -12.09 -14.03 13.19
N LEU A 5 -12.67 -13.32 12.21
CA LEU A 5 -12.05 -12.17 11.52
C LEU A 5 -11.82 -10.94 12.40
N GLN A 6 -12.39 -10.86 13.61
CA GLN A 6 -12.10 -9.80 14.58
C GLN A 6 -10.82 -10.08 15.38
N LEU A 7 -10.27 -11.29 15.28
CA LEU A 7 -9.03 -11.64 15.96
C LEU A 7 -7.84 -10.97 15.26
N SER A 8 -6.83 -10.61 16.06
CA SER A 8 -5.48 -10.37 15.53
C SER A 8 -4.86 -11.67 15.02
N ILE A 9 -3.84 -11.55 14.17
CA ILE A 9 -3.06 -12.66 13.65
C ILE A 9 -2.48 -13.51 14.78
N LYS A 10 -1.93 -12.88 15.83
CA LYS A 10 -1.41 -13.58 17.02
C LYS A 10 -2.49 -14.37 17.76
N GLN A 11 -3.65 -13.75 18.01
CA GLN A 11 -4.76 -14.44 18.65
C GLN A 11 -5.24 -15.63 17.82
N LEU A 12 -5.38 -15.43 16.51
CA LEU A 12 -5.80 -16.48 15.58
C LEU A 12 -4.84 -17.67 15.62
N SER A 13 -3.52 -17.42 15.52
CA SER A 13 -2.52 -18.48 15.63
C SER A 13 -2.58 -19.21 16.98
N GLY A 14 -2.97 -18.52 18.07
CA GLY A 14 -3.19 -19.14 19.38
C GLY A 14 -4.36 -20.14 19.35
N PHE A 15 -5.49 -19.74 18.77
CA PHE A 15 -6.66 -20.61 18.62
C PHE A 15 -6.44 -21.76 17.63
N TYR A 16 -5.56 -21.60 16.65
CA TYR A 16 -5.12 -22.72 15.81
C TYR A 16 -4.29 -23.73 16.60
N ALA A 17 -3.39 -23.24 17.46
CA ALA A 17 -2.52 -24.09 18.28
C ALA A 17 -3.27 -24.88 19.37
N ASP A 18 -4.37 -24.35 19.91
CA ASP A 18 -5.20 -25.04 20.89
C ASP A 18 -6.35 -25.88 20.27
N GLY A 19 -6.54 -25.79 18.94
CA GLY A 19 -7.54 -26.54 18.19
C GLY A 19 -8.97 -25.98 18.28
N SER A 20 -9.17 -24.81 18.90
CA SER A 20 -10.50 -24.17 18.99
C SER A 20 -11.02 -23.68 17.64
N ILE A 21 -10.11 -23.36 16.72
CA ILE A 21 -10.40 -22.95 15.34
C ILE A 21 -9.43 -23.69 14.42
N SER A 22 -9.88 -24.17 13.25
CA SER A 22 -8.98 -24.69 12.23
C SER A 22 -8.64 -23.65 11.15
N PRO A 23 -7.39 -23.59 10.66
CA PRO A 23 -7.02 -22.85 9.46
C PRO A 23 -8.00 -23.03 8.29
N ARG A 24 -8.41 -24.27 8.02
CA ARG A 24 -9.40 -24.57 6.97
C ARG A 24 -10.71 -23.82 7.13
N THR A 25 -11.27 -23.79 8.33
CA THR A 25 -12.55 -23.10 8.60
C THR A 25 -12.46 -21.61 8.30
N VAL A 26 -11.33 -20.98 8.65
CA VAL A 26 -11.14 -19.54 8.45
C VAL A 26 -10.92 -19.21 6.98
N VAL A 27 -10.22 -20.07 6.24
CA VAL A 27 -10.02 -19.91 4.80
C VAL A 27 -11.33 -20.13 4.03
N ASP A 28 -12.15 -21.12 4.42
CA ASP A 28 -13.48 -21.32 3.82
C ASP A 28 -14.36 -20.06 4.02
N HIS A 29 -14.39 -19.48 5.21
CA HIS A 29 -15.11 -18.22 5.46
C HIS A 29 -14.55 -17.04 4.65
N SER A 30 -13.22 -16.96 4.49
CA SER A 30 -12.58 -15.90 3.71
C SER A 30 -12.98 -15.97 2.23
N LEU A 31 -13.03 -17.18 1.66
CA LEU A 31 -13.47 -17.38 0.27
C LEU A 31 -14.97 -17.13 0.07
N ASP A 32 -15.80 -17.52 1.05
CA ASP A 32 -17.24 -17.23 1.06
C ASP A 32 -17.50 -15.72 1.13
N ASP A 33 -16.84 -15.01 2.06
CA ASP A 33 -16.91 -13.56 2.16
C ASP A 33 -16.45 -12.87 0.88
N ALA A 34 -15.35 -13.34 0.26
CA ALA A 34 -14.87 -12.81 -1.03
C ALA A 34 -15.92 -12.96 -2.14
N THR A 35 -16.68 -14.06 -2.12
CA THR A 35 -17.73 -14.34 -3.11
C THR A 35 -18.96 -13.46 -2.89
N LYS A 36 -19.42 -13.35 -1.63
CA LYS A 36 -20.57 -12.51 -1.24
C LYS A 36 -20.32 -11.02 -1.50
N LEU A 37 -19.10 -10.57 -1.20
CA LEU A 37 -18.69 -9.18 -1.32
C LEU A 37 -18.12 -8.81 -2.70
N LYS A 38 -18.40 -9.62 -3.74
CA LYS A 38 -17.91 -9.40 -5.11
C LYS A 38 -18.22 -7.99 -5.65
N ARG A 39 -19.30 -7.35 -5.19
CA ARG A 39 -19.69 -5.97 -5.59
C ARG A 39 -18.65 -4.91 -5.24
N LEU A 40 -17.80 -5.17 -4.25
CA LEU A 40 -16.66 -4.30 -3.90
C LEU A 40 -15.53 -4.35 -4.93
N ASN A 41 -15.50 -5.43 -5.73
CA ASN A 41 -14.50 -5.66 -6.76
C ASN A 41 -13.06 -5.55 -6.23
N ALA A 42 -12.81 -6.13 -5.05
CA ALA A 42 -11.52 -6.13 -4.38
C ALA A 42 -10.51 -7.09 -5.03
N PHE A 43 -10.99 -8.13 -5.73
CA PHE A 43 -10.17 -9.17 -6.35
C PHE A 43 -10.35 -9.21 -7.86
N ILE A 44 -9.24 -9.31 -8.60
CA ILE A 44 -9.23 -9.67 -10.02
C ILE A 44 -9.41 -11.18 -10.16
N ARG A 45 -8.73 -11.95 -9.32
CA ARG A 45 -8.74 -13.42 -9.36
C ARG A 45 -8.68 -14.01 -7.97
N LEU A 46 -9.66 -14.84 -7.60
CA LEU A 46 -9.57 -15.69 -6.42
C LEU A 46 -8.77 -16.95 -6.72
N SER A 47 -8.18 -17.56 -5.70
CA SER A 47 -7.42 -18.81 -5.79
C SER A 47 -7.95 -19.89 -4.86
N PRO A 48 -9.23 -20.29 -4.96
CA PRO A 48 -9.86 -21.21 -4.01
C PRO A 48 -9.11 -22.53 -3.91
N GLU A 49 -8.80 -23.21 -5.02
CA GLU A 49 -8.09 -24.50 -5.00
C GLU A 49 -6.74 -24.41 -4.24
N LYS A 50 -5.94 -23.39 -4.54
CA LYS A 50 -4.66 -23.14 -3.88
C LYS A 50 -4.84 -22.79 -2.40
N ALA A 51 -5.78 -21.90 -2.07
CA ALA A 51 -6.07 -21.49 -0.71
C ALA A 51 -6.49 -22.68 0.16
N LEU A 52 -7.41 -23.49 -0.37
CA LEU A 52 -7.95 -24.68 0.28
C LEU A 52 -6.89 -25.76 0.50
N HIS A 53 -5.95 -25.90 -0.44
CA HIS A 53 -4.81 -26.81 -0.31
C HIS A 53 -3.85 -26.33 0.79
N GLN A 54 -3.41 -25.06 0.74
CA GLN A 54 -2.52 -24.47 1.74
C GLN A 54 -3.13 -24.51 3.16
N ALA A 55 -4.44 -24.29 3.27
CA ALA A 55 -5.15 -24.39 4.53
C ALA A 55 -5.13 -25.81 5.11
N LYS A 56 -5.31 -26.83 4.26
CA LYS A 56 -5.22 -28.24 4.66
C LYS A 56 -3.81 -28.61 5.12
N GLU A 57 -2.78 -28.12 4.44
CA GLU A 57 -1.40 -28.32 4.88
C GLU A 57 -1.12 -27.63 6.22
N SER A 58 -1.71 -26.45 6.45
CA SER A 58 -1.62 -25.75 7.73
C SER A 58 -2.34 -26.49 8.85
N ASP A 59 -3.55 -27.00 8.63
CA ASP A 59 -4.27 -27.85 9.59
C ASP A 59 -3.39 -29.02 10.05
N HIS A 60 -2.79 -29.74 9.08
CA HIS A 60 -1.90 -30.87 9.38
C HIS A 60 -0.66 -30.44 10.20
N ARG A 61 -0.08 -29.27 9.90
CA ARG A 61 1.04 -28.73 10.70
C ARG A 61 0.62 -28.42 12.13
N TYR A 62 -0.55 -27.80 12.34
CA TYR A 62 -1.04 -27.53 13.69
C TYR A 62 -1.39 -28.81 14.47
N GLU A 63 -2.02 -29.80 13.84
CA GLU A 63 -2.30 -31.11 14.44
C GLU A 63 -1.03 -31.82 14.94
N ASN A 64 0.08 -31.69 14.21
CA ASN A 64 1.37 -32.29 14.55
C ASN A 64 2.30 -31.37 15.36
N LYS A 65 1.87 -30.14 15.69
CA LYS A 65 2.70 -29.11 16.36
C LYS A 65 3.95 -28.70 15.57
N GLU A 66 3.82 -28.65 14.25
CA GLU A 66 4.86 -28.31 13.26
C GLU A 66 4.57 -26.97 12.55
N GLN A 67 3.83 -26.07 13.19
CA GLN A 67 3.48 -24.77 12.60
C GLN A 67 4.71 -23.93 12.23
N LEU A 68 4.67 -23.26 11.08
CA LEU A 68 5.79 -22.50 10.50
C LEU A 68 6.00 -21.12 11.13
N GLY A 69 5.03 -20.65 11.92
CA GLY A 69 5.07 -19.37 12.63
C GLY A 69 3.69 -18.77 12.80
N VAL A 70 3.63 -17.50 13.18
CA VAL A 70 2.37 -16.79 13.48
C VAL A 70 1.47 -16.59 12.25
N LEU A 71 2.03 -16.66 11.04
CA LEU A 71 1.28 -16.53 9.79
C LEU A 71 0.80 -17.86 9.22
N ASP A 72 1.10 -18.99 9.88
CA ASP A 72 0.69 -20.29 9.36
C ASP A 72 -0.84 -20.40 9.36
N GLY A 73 -1.42 -20.67 8.19
CA GLY A 73 -2.86 -20.77 8.03
C GLY A 73 -3.59 -19.43 7.96
N VAL A 74 -2.88 -18.30 7.96
CA VAL A 74 -3.48 -16.96 7.93
C VAL A 74 -3.87 -16.56 6.50
N PRO A 75 -5.14 -16.20 6.23
CA PRO A 75 -5.58 -15.65 4.94
C PRO A 75 -4.91 -14.32 4.59
N ILE A 76 -4.22 -14.27 3.45
CA ILE A 76 -3.59 -13.07 2.88
C ILE A 76 -3.99 -12.88 1.41
N ALA A 77 -4.11 -11.61 1.00
CA ALA A 77 -4.32 -11.23 -0.40
C ALA A 77 -3.09 -10.53 -0.99
N ILE A 78 -2.88 -10.63 -2.31
CA ILE A 78 -1.69 -10.09 -2.97
C ILE A 78 -2.09 -9.20 -4.15
N LYS A 79 -1.61 -7.96 -4.21
CA LYS A 79 -1.84 -7.07 -5.36
C LYS A 79 -1.40 -7.70 -6.68
N ASP A 80 -2.18 -7.50 -7.73
CA ASP A 80 -1.99 -8.20 -9.00
C ASP A 80 -0.79 -7.71 -9.87
N ASN A 81 0.11 -6.92 -9.29
CA ASN A 81 1.42 -6.62 -9.86
C ASN A 81 2.59 -7.35 -9.19
N PHE A 82 2.30 -8.31 -8.31
CA PHE A 82 3.29 -9.26 -7.83
C PHE A 82 3.15 -10.57 -8.60
N CYS A 83 4.25 -11.02 -9.21
CA CYS A 83 4.31 -12.30 -9.90
C CYS A 83 4.00 -13.44 -8.93
N THR A 84 3.06 -14.28 -9.33
CA THR A 84 2.64 -15.47 -8.56
C THR A 84 2.59 -16.65 -9.50
N LYS A 85 3.47 -17.63 -9.32
CA LYS A 85 3.52 -18.84 -10.13
C LYS A 85 2.16 -19.55 -10.10
N GLU A 86 1.75 -20.08 -11.26
CA GLU A 86 0.45 -20.75 -11.53
C GLU A 86 -0.79 -19.84 -11.51
N LEU A 87 -0.65 -18.55 -11.19
CA LEU A 87 -1.75 -17.59 -11.22
C LEU A 87 -1.43 -16.48 -12.20
N THR A 88 -2.45 -16.01 -12.92
CA THR A 88 -2.28 -14.83 -13.78
C THR A 88 -1.84 -13.62 -12.97
N THR A 89 -0.95 -12.82 -13.53
CA THR A 89 -0.53 -11.52 -12.98
C THR A 89 -0.73 -10.48 -14.07
N THR A 90 -1.80 -9.69 -13.96
CA THR A 90 -2.30 -8.88 -15.07
C THR A 90 -1.99 -7.40 -14.93
N CYS A 91 -1.58 -6.94 -13.74
CA CYS A 91 -1.46 -5.52 -13.41
C CYS A 91 -2.72 -4.71 -13.74
N ALA A 92 -3.90 -5.32 -13.63
CA ALA A 92 -5.17 -4.73 -14.06
C ALA A 92 -5.16 -4.21 -15.51
N SER A 93 -4.43 -4.90 -16.40
CA SER A 93 -4.18 -4.48 -17.78
C SER A 93 -4.53 -5.56 -18.79
N ARG A 94 -5.03 -5.14 -19.95
CA ARG A 94 -5.20 -6.03 -21.10
C ARG A 94 -3.83 -6.52 -21.58
N MET A 95 -2.79 -5.69 -21.47
CA MET A 95 -1.43 -6.04 -21.86
C MET A 95 -0.92 -7.34 -21.22
N LEU A 96 -1.38 -7.69 -20.02
CA LEU A 96 -0.94 -8.88 -19.28
C LEU A 96 -2.12 -9.78 -18.88
N SER A 97 -3.30 -9.66 -19.51
CA SER A 97 -4.51 -10.38 -19.08
C SER A 97 -4.36 -11.91 -19.11
N ASN A 98 -3.46 -12.42 -19.94
CA ASN A 98 -3.13 -13.85 -20.10
C ASN A 98 -1.75 -14.23 -19.52
N PHE A 99 -1.03 -13.31 -18.86
CA PHE A 99 0.31 -13.57 -18.38
C PHE A 99 0.31 -14.44 -17.11
N VAL A 100 0.87 -15.64 -17.20
CA VAL A 100 1.15 -16.52 -16.06
C VAL A 100 2.66 -16.52 -15.79
N PRO A 101 3.14 -15.87 -14.72
CA PRO A 101 4.56 -15.80 -14.43
C PRO A 101 5.17 -17.20 -14.17
N PRO A 102 6.40 -17.48 -14.63
CA PRO A 102 7.06 -18.76 -14.36
C PRO A 102 7.68 -18.83 -12.95
N PHE A 103 7.60 -17.75 -12.16
CA PHE A 103 8.22 -17.62 -10.84
C PHE A 103 7.34 -16.83 -9.87
N ASN A 104 7.64 -16.93 -8.58
CA ASN A 104 7.01 -16.12 -7.53
C ASN A 104 7.85 -14.87 -7.25
N ALA A 105 7.19 -13.76 -6.94
CA ALA A 105 7.83 -12.63 -6.30
C ALA A 105 8.38 -13.04 -4.93
N THR A 106 9.50 -12.44 -4.51
CA THR A 106 10.17 -12.81 -3.25
C THR A 106 9.24 -12.64 -2.05
N VAL A 107 8.39 -11.61 -2.05
CA VAL A 107 7.39 -11.40 -1.00
C VAL A 107 6.38 -12.56 -0.95
N CYS A 108 5.93 -13.05 -2.10
CA CYS A 108 5.01 -14.19 -2.16
C CYS A 108 5.67 -15.48 -1.66
N GLU A 109 6.94 -15.70 -2.01
CA GLU A 109 7.71 -16.86 -1.52
C GLU A 109 7.89 -16.81 0.00
N ARG A 110 8.25 -15.64 0.56
CA ARG A 110 8.44 -15.48 2.00
C ARG A 110 7.14 -15.71 2.78
N LEU A 111 6.01 -15.22 2.28
CA LEU A 111 4.70 -15.46 2.88
C LEU A 111 4.29 -16.94 2.82
N ALA A 112 4.49 -17.60 1.67
CA ALA A 112 4.22 -19.03 1.54
C ALA A 112 5.10 -19.86 2.49
N ASN A 113 6.38 -19.53 2.61
CA ASN A 113 7.31 -20.18 3.54
C ASN A 113 6.97 -19.93 5.02
N ALA A 114 6.25 -18.84 5.33
CA ALA A 114 5.70 -18.58 6.65
C ALA A 114 4.34 -19.28 6.90
N GLY A 115 3.85 -20.06 5.93
CA GLY A 115 2.59 -20.80 6.00
C GLY A 115 1.34 -19.98 5.67
N ALA A 116 1.48 -18.75 5.19
CA ALA A 116 0.33 -17.91 4.86
C ALA A 116 -0.46 -18.48 3.66
N VAL A 117 -1.78 -18.30 3.71
CA VAL A 117 -2.73 -18.83 2.73
C VAL A 117 -3.14 -17.73 1.75
N LEU A 118 -2.89 -17.94 0.46
CA LEU A 118 -3.22 -16.97 -0.60
C LEU A 118 -4.69 -17.07 -1.01
N ILE A 119 -5.48 -16.04 -0.67
CA ILE A 119 -6.90 -15.96 -1.05
C ILE A 119 -7.09 -15.56 -2.52
N GLY A 120 -6.23 -14.68 -3.03
CA GLY A 120 -6.29 -14.26 -4.42
C GLY A 120 -5.46 -13.02 -4.75
N LYS A 121 -5.57 -12.60 -6.01
CA LYS A 121 -4.95 -11.40 -6.58
C LYS A 121 -5.90 -10.21 -6.50
N THR A 122 -5.50 -9.15 -5.78
CA THR A 122 -6.35 -7.97 -5.56
C THR A 122 -6.28 -6.99 -6.72
N ASN A 123 -7.39 -6.27 -6.92
CA ASN A 123 -7.54 -5.27 -7.95
C ASN A 123 -6.71 -4.01 -7.67
N MET A 124 -6.40 -3.26 -8.73
CA MET A 124 -5.50 -2.12 -8.71
C MET A 124 -5.71 -1.20 -9.91
N ASP A 125 -5.23 0.05 -9.85
CA ASP A 125 -5.10 0.86 -11.08
C ASP A 125 -4.12 0.19 -12.05
N GLN A 126 -4.39 0.31 -13.36
CA GLN A 126 -3.59 -0.31 -14.40
C GLN A 126 -2.10 0.04 -14.24
N PHE A 127 -1.23 -0.99 -14.12
CA PHE A 127 0.21 -0.84 -13.87
C PHE A 127 0.57 0.08 -12.69
N ALA A 128 -0.30 0.11 -11.67
CA ALA A 128 -0.17 0.93 -10.48
C ALA A 128 -0.27 2.46 -10.73
N MET A 129 -0.78 2.88 -11.90
CA MET A 129 -0.82 4.27 -12.34
C MET A 129 -2.16 4.97 -12.00
N GLY A 130 -2.40 5.26 -10.73
CA GLY A 130 -3.57 6.00 -10.29
C GLY A 130 -3.68 6.06 -8.77
N SER A 131 -4.67 6.82 -8.29
CA SER A 131 -4.92 7.08 -6.87
C SER A 131 -6.36 6.76 -6.43
N GLY A 132 -7.11 6.01 -7.25
CA GLY A 132 -8.51 5.67 -6.97
C GLY A 132 -8.93 4.22 -7.21
N THR A 133 -8.08 3.40 -7.84
CA THR A 133 -8.44 2.05 -8.33
C THR A 133 -9.66 2.10 -9.25
N VAL A 134 -9.67 3.08 -10.16
CA VAL A 134 -10.74 3.31 -11.14
C VAL A 134 -10.31 2.98 -12.57
N ASP A 135 -9.00 2.88 -12.82
CA ASP A 135 -8.42 2.68 -14.15
C ASP A 135 -8.22 1.19 -14.52
N SER A 136 -8.71 0.27 -13.68
CA SER A 136 -8.61 -1.18 -13.90
C SER A 136 -9.47 -1.65 -15.07
N ILE A 137 -8.94 -2.55 -15.91
CA ILE A 137 -9.76 -3.20 -16.96
C ILE A 137 -10.84 -4.13 -16.39
N PHE A 138 -10.74 -4.50 -15.11
CA PHE A 138 -11.71 -5.34 -14.40
C PHE A 138 -12.77 -4.51 -13.67
N GLY A 139 -12.83 -3.19 -13.94
CA GLY A 139 -13.71 -2.26 -13.27
C GLY A 139 -13.15 -1.73 -11.94
N PRO A 140 -13.77 -0.69 -11.37
CA PRO A 140 -13.25 -0.03 -10.19
C PRO A 140 -13.41 -0.86 -8.91
N SER A 141 -12.50 -0.69 -7.95
CA SER A 141 -12.71 -1.15 -6.56
C SER A 141 -13.47 -0.10 -5.77
N LYS A 142 -14.47 -0.54 -5.00
CA LYS A 142 -15.34 0.34 -4.23
C LYS A 142 -14.92 0.35 -2.76
N ASN A 143 -15.12 1.50 -2.11
CA ASN A 143 -14.89 1.64 -0.68
C ASN A 143 -16.03 1.00 0.11
N ILE A 144 -15.70 0.10 1.04
CA ILE A 144 -16.67 -0.60 1.90
C ILE A 144 -17.45 0.34 2.84
N TRP A 145 -16.95 1.55 3.09
CA TRP A 145 -17.64 2.57 3.88
C TRP A 145 -18.70 3.36 3.08
N SER A 146 -18.92 2.99 1.80
CA SER A 146 -19.97 3.61 0.99
C SER A 146 -21.35 3.09 1.42
N ASN A 147 -22.27 4.00 1.70
CA ASN A 147 -23.66 3.66 2.03
C ASN A 147 -24.46 3.11 0.83
N ASP A 148 -24.01 3.41 -0.39
CA ASP A 148 -24.57 2.89 -1.63
C ASP A 148 -23.43 2.46 -2.55
N LEU A 149 -23.37 1.16 -2.87
CA LEU A 149 -22.37 0.59 -3.77
C LEU A 149 -22.80 0.60 -5.24
N VAL A 150 -23.97 1.13 -5.60
CA VAL A 150 -24.48 1.17 -6.97
C VAL A 150 -24.12 2.51 -7.61
N ASP A 151 -24.71 3.61 -7.13
CA ASP A 151 -24.65 4.90 -7.83
C ASP A 151 -23.86 5.96 -7.05
N LYS A 152 -23.83 5.89 -5.71
CA LYS A 152 -23.22 6.90 -4.83
C LYS A 152 -22.12 6.33 -3.93
N TRP A 153 -21.15 5.68 -4.56
CA TRP A 153 -20.00 5.10 -3.87
C TRP A 153 -18.75 5.98 -3.91
N HIS A 154 -17.87 5.77 -2.93
CA HIS A 154 -16.59 6.47 -2.80
C HIS A 154 -15.43 5.58 -3.28
N ILE A 155 -14.39 6.21 -3.80
CA ILE A 155 -13.18 5.48 -4.23
C ILE A 155 -12.51 4.77 -3.05
N ALA A 156 -11.89 3.62 -3.33
CA ALA A 156 -11.09 2.88 -2.34
C ALA A 156 -9.66 3.47 -2.17
N GLY A 157 -9.34 4.56 -2.86
CA GLY A 157 -7.97 5.03 -3.04
C GLY A 157 -7.17 4.15 -4.01
N GLY A 158 -5.91 4.48 -4.24
CA GLY A 158 -5.13 3.79 -5.25
C GLY A 158 -3.63 4.00 -5.15
N SER A 159 -2.85 3.16 -5.81
CA SER A 159 -3.29 2.11 -6.75
C SER A 159 -3.59 0.75 -6.13
N SER A 160 -3.52 0.60 -4.81
CA SER A 160 -3.77 -0.68 -4.12
C SER A 160 -5.14 -0.75 -3.44
N GLY A 161 -6.17 -0.12 -4.02
CA GLY A 161 -7.51 -0.04 -3.42
C GLY A 161 -8.15 -1.41 -3.18
N GLY A 162 -7.95 -2.38 -4.09
CA GLY A 162 -8.43 -3.74 -3.89
C GLY A 162 -7.82 -4.42 -2.65
N SER A 163 -6.53 -4.19 -2.37
CA SER A 163 -5.87 -4.71 -1.16
C SER A 163 -6.45 -4.08 0.11
N ALA A 164 -6.64 -2.77 0.13
CA ALA A 164 -7.21 -2.07 1.28
C ALA A 164 -8.66 -2.49 1.53
N THR A 165 -9.49 -2.56 0.49
CA THR A 165 -10.88 -3.01 0.58
C THR A 165 -10.98 -4.47 1.05
N ALA A 166 -10.11 -5.37 0.59
CA ALA A 166 -10.13 -6.77 1.03
C ALA A 166 -9.87 -6.90 2.55
N VAL A 167 -8.93 -6.14 3.09
CA VAL A 167 -8.62 -6.12 4.52
C VAL A 167 -9.75 -5.44 5.31
N ALA A 168 -10.21 -4.27 4.86
CA ALA A 168 -11.27 -3.50 5.52
C ALA A 168 -12.60 -4.27 5.59
N ALA A 169 -12.92 -5.05 4.56
CA ALA A 169 -14.13 -5.86 4.51
C ALA A 169 -14.02 -7.19 5.28
N GLY A 170 -12.87 -7.47 5.90
CA GLY A 170 -12.61 -8.70 6.64
C GLY A 170 -12.47 -9.94 5.76
N ILE A 171 -12.14 -9.79 4.47
CA ILE A 171 -11.95 -10.96 3.57
C ILE A 171 -10.60 -11.65 3.84
N CYS A 172 -9.60 -10.88 4.27
CA CYS A 172 -8.28 -11.39 4.66
C CYS A 172 -7.75 -10.63 5.88
N TYR A 173 -6.72 -11.16 6.55
CA TYR A 173 -6.10 -10.53 7.73
C TYR A 173 -5.10 -9.46 7.33
N ALA A 174 -4.39 -9.71 6.24
CA ALA A 174 -3.45 -8.76 5.66
C ALA A 174 -3.49 -8.85 4.14
N ALA A 175 -2.96 -7.81 3.49
CA ALA A 175 -2.73 -7.82 2.06
C ALA A 175 -1.41 -7.16 1.71
N ILE A 176 -0.76 -7.65 0.65
CA ILE A 176 0.40 -6.96 0.07
C ILE A 176 -0.09 -5.99 -0.99
N GLY A 177 0.46 -4.77 -0.96
CA GLY A 177 0.31 -3.74 -1.98
C GLY A 177 1.66 -3.28 -2.51
N SER A 178 1.64 -2.22 -3.31
CA SER A 178 2.85 -1.48 -3.66
C SER A 178 2.61 0.01 -3.46
N ASP A 179 3.65 0.72 -3.04
CA ASP A 179 3.62 2.15 -2.76
C ASP A 179 4.78 2.83 -3.51
N THR A 180 4.43 3.58 -4.55
CA THR A 180 5.38 4.33 -5.37
C THR A 180 5.33 5.83 -5.08
N GLY A 181 4.15 6.34 -4.71
CA GLY A 181 3.93 7.73 -4.34
C GLY A 181 2.85 7.92 -3.28
N GLY A 182 2.46 6.85 -2.57
CA GLY A 182 1.29 6.85 -1.68
C GLY A 182 0.39 5.64 -1.83
N SER A 183 0.66 4.76 -2.79
CA SER A 183 -0.26 3.71 -3.23
C SER A 183 -0.55 2.59 -2.21
N THR A 184 0.06 2.62 -1.03
CA THR A 184 -0.39 1.84 0.14
C THR A 184 -1.07 2.73 1.17
N ARG A 185 -0.49 3.89 1.48
CA ARG A 185 -0.98 4.77 2.55
C ARG A 185 -2.30 5.47 2.21
N ASN A 186 -2.44 5.99 0.99
CA ASN A 186 -3.67 6.63 0.50
C ASN A 186 -4.89 5.69 0.60
N PRO A 187 -4.88 4.48 -0.01
CA PRO A 187 -6.02 3.57 0.12
C PRO A 187 -6.20 3.03 1.55
N ALA A 188 -5.14 2.95 2.37
CA ALA A 188 -5.28 2.58 3.78
C ALA A 188 -6.08 3.63 4.57
N ALA A 189 -5.76 4.92 4.38
CA ALA A 189 -6.52 6.01 4.98
C ALA A 189 -7.99 6.01 4.54
N TYR A 190 -8.27 5.82 3.25
CA TYR A 190 -9.64 5.83 2.74
C TYR A 190 -10.48 4.62 3.13
N CYS A 191 -9.89 3.44 3.21
CA CYS A 191 -10.61 2.23 3.62
C CYS A 191 -10.59 2.01 5.14
N GLY A 192 -9.92 2.88 5.91
CA GLY A 192 -9.89 2.81 7.36
C GLY A 192 -9.09 1.61 7.88
N VAL A 193 -7.93 1.33 7.30
CA VAL A 193 -7.03 0.24 7.71
C VAL A 193 -5.61 0.76 7.89
N VAL A 194 -4.75 -0.05 8.52
CA VAL A 194 -3.33 0.27 8.66
C VAL A 194 -2.62 -0.01 7.33
N GLY A 195 -1.78 0.93 6.90
CA GLY A 195 -1.01 0.83 5.65
C GLY A 195 0.44 1.24 5.84
N LEU A 196 1.37 0.28 5.81
CA LEU A 196 2.81 0.53 5.96
C LEU A 196 3.51 0.51 4.61
N LYS A 197 4.28 1.58 4.35
CA LYS A 197 5.36 1.61 3.36
C LYS A 197 6.70 1.58 4.10
N PRO A 198 7.43 0.46 4.10
CA PRO A 198 8.73 0.39 4.77
C PRO A 198 9.82 1.23 4.09
N THR A 199 11.02 1.24 4.67
CA THR A 199 12.22 1.84 4.06
C THR A 199 12.45 1.25 2.66
N TYR A 200 12.81 2.11 1.71
CA TYR A 200 13.19 1.63 0.37
C TYR A 200 14.37 0.67 0.46
N GLY A 201 14.21 -0.54 -0.08
CA GLY A 201 15.21 -1.61 -0.02
C GLY A 201 15.11 -2.53 1.20
N LEU A 202 14.17 -2.31 2.14
CA LEU A 202 13.97 -3.25 3.25
C LEU A 202 13.23 -4.53 2.82
N ILE A 203 12.32 -4.42 1.86
CA ILE A 203 11.61 -5.56 1.26
C ILE A 203 12.00 -5.64 -0.22
N SER A 204 12.29 -6.85 -0.68
CA SER A 204 12.66 -7.12 -2.07
C SER A 204 11.55 -6.75 -3.06
N ARG A 205 11.97 -6.15 -4.18
CA ARG A 205 11.15 -5.84 -5.35
C ARG A 205 11.26 -6.92 -6.44
N HIS A 206 12.00 -8.00 -6.21
CA HIS A 206 12.06 -9.10 -7.17
C HIS A 206 10.66 -9.72 -7.36
N GLY A 207 10.20 -9.71 -8.61
CA GLY A 207 8.85 -10.12 -9.02
C GLY A 207 7.73 -9.12 -8.75
N LEU A 208 8.03 -7.93 -8.21
CA LEU A 208 7.13 -6.78 -8.32
C LEU A 208 7.29 -6.17 -9.72
N ILE A 209 6.21 -6.15 -10.50
CA ILE A 209 6.18 -5.47 -11.79
C ILE A 209 6.30 -3.96 -11.55
N PRO A 210 7.36 -3.31 -12.06
CA PRO A 210 7.74 -1.97 -11.61
C PRO A 210 6.90 -0.87 -12.24
N LEU A 211 6.64 0.17 -11.45
CA LEU A 211 6.20 1.48 -11.90
C LEU A 211 7.39 2.44 -11.97
N VAL A 212 8.05 2.70 -10.84
CA VAL A 212 9.28 3.52 -10.73
C VAL A 212 10.30 2.77 -9.86
N ASN A 213 11.36 2.24 -10.46
CA ASN A 213 12.33 1.41 -9.74
C ASN A 213 12.99 2.13 -8.57
N SER A 214 13.20 3.45 -8.69
CA SER A 214 13.82 4.25 -7.64
C SER A 214 12.88 4.65 -6.49
N MET A 215 11.59 4.27 -6.55
CA MET A 215 10.58 4.68 -5.56
C MET A 215 9.59 3.57 -5.16
N ASP A 216 9.48 2.49 -5.94
CA ASP A 216 8.60 1.36 -5.66
C ASP A 216 9.01 0.65 -4.37
N VAL A 217 8.06 0.47 -3.46
CA VAL A 217 8.22 -0.31 -2.24
C VAL A 217 7.03 -1.26 -2.10
N PRO A 218 7.24 -2.57 -1.86
CA PRO A 218 6.17 -3.46 -1.41
C PRO A 218 5.58 -2.94 -0.10
N GLY A 219 4.28 -2.69 -0.09
CA GLY A 219 3.56 -2.18 1.08
C GLY A 219 2.71 -3.26 1.73
N ILE A 220 2.33 -3.02 2.98
CA ILE A 220 1.55 -3.95 3.81
C ILE A 220 0.26 -3.26 4.23
N PHE A 221 -0.87 -3.96 4.11
CA PHE A 221 -2.15 -3.60 4.69
C PHE A 221 -2.52 -4.59 5.77
N ALA A 222 -3.02 -4.10 6.89
CA ALA A 222 -3.57 -4.92 7.97
C ALA A 222 -4.63 -4.14 8.74
N ARG A 223 -5.37 -4.81 9.63
CA ARG A 223 -6.36 -4.13 10.48
C ARG A 223 -5.74 -3.45 11.70
N SER A 224 -4.58 -3.94 12.14
CA SER A 224 -3.85 -3.39 13.27
C SER A 224 -2.36 -3.18 12.95
N VAL A 225 -1.70 -2.32 13.72
CA VAL A 225 -0.24 -2.12 13.66
C VAL A 225 0.49 -3.42 14.01
N GLY A 226 -0.04 -4.20 14.96
CA GLY A 226 0.49 -5.51 15.34
C GLY A 226 0.48 -6.53 14.21
N ASP A 227 -0.64 -6.67 13.51
CA ASP A 227 -0.75 -7.56 12.35
C ASP A 227 0.17 -7.10 11.21
N CYS A 228 0.31 -5.79 11.02
CA CYS A 228 1.22 -5.22 10.04
C CYS A 228 2.70 -5.57 10.35
N LEU A 229 3.07 -5.55 11.63
CA LEU A 229 4.40 -5.94 12.10
C LEU A 229 4.67 -7.43 11.85
N ASP A 230 3.70 -8.31 12.14
CA ASP A 230 3.87 -9.76 11.94
C ASP A 230 4.15 -10.08 10.47
N VAL A 231 3.46 -9.39 9.55
CA VAL A 231 3.72 -9.49 8.10
C VAL A 231 5.09 -8.93 7.73
N LEU A 232 5.46 -7.74 8.24
CA LEU A 232 6.78 -7.14 8.00
C LEU A 232 7.90 -8.10 8.41
N ASN A 233 7.79 -8.70 9.59
CA ASN A 233 8.77 -9.64 10.14
C ASN A 233 8.93 -10.92 9.31
N ALA A 234 7.91 -11.30 8.52
CA ALA A 234 7.98 -12.43 7.61
C ALA A 234 8.64 -12.10 6.27
N ILE A 235 8.46 -10.86 5.77
CA ILE A 235 8.83 -10.51 4.39
C ILE A 235 10.04 -9.60 4.25
N ALA A 236 10.51 -8.95 5.32
CA ALA A 236 11.66 -8.05 5.29
C ALA A 236 13.01 -8.78 5.24
N GLY A 237 14.02 -8.12 4.67
CA GLY A 237 15.41 -8.59 4.63
C GLY A 237 16.00 -8.70 3.22
N PRO A 238 17.34 -8.86 3.13
CA PRO A 238 18.09 -8.85 1.88
C PRO A 238 17.61 -9.94 0.92
N ASP A 239 17.75 -9.70 -0.39
CA ASP A 239 17.47 -10.67 -1.45
C ASP A 239 18.52 -10.53 -2.54
N ASP A 240 19.19 -11.62 -2.89
CA ASP A 240 20.24 -11.62 -3.90
C ASP A 240 19.71 -11.41 -5.32
N ARG A 241 18.41 -11.63 -5.54
CA ARG A 241 17.73 -11.36 -6.81
C ARG A 241 17.32 -9.90 -6.99
N ASP A 242 17.48 -9.08 -5.96
CA ASP A 242 17.23 -7.63 -6.01
C ASP A 242 18.47 -6.87 -5.56
N SER A 243 19.18 -6.28 -6.53
CA SER A 243 20.40 -5.49 -6.31
C SER A 243 20.20 -4.29 -5.38
N THR A 244 18.96 -3.81 -5.23
CA THR A 244 18.60 -2.61 -4.45
C THR A 244 18.23 -2.91 -3.00
N THR A 245 18.15 -4.18 -2.60
CA THR A 245 17.91 -4.51 -1.20
C THR A 245 19.07 -4.10 -0.31
N ILE A 246 18.73 -3.64 0.89
CA ILE A 246 19.70 -3.32 1.93
C ILE A 246 20.35 -4.63 2.38
N ARG A 247 21.67 -4.75 2.20
CA ARG A 247 22.42 -5.99 2.45
C ARG A 247 22.60 -6.33 3.94
N LYS A 248 22.32 -5.38 4.83
CA LYS A 248 22.35 -5.64 6.28
C LYS A 248 21.27 -6.68 6.62
N PRO A 249 21.61 -7.77 7.34
CA PRO A 249 20.62 -8.73 7.79
C PRO A 249 19.49 -8.04 8.55
N PHE A 250 18.25 -8.36 8.19
CA PHE A 250 17.10 -7.87 8.91
C PHE A 250 16.98 -8.62 10.23
N ARG A 251 16.88 -7.87 11.32
CA ARG A 251 16.53 -8.41 12.63
C ARG A 251 15.04 -8.18 12.81
N LYS A 252 14.31 -9.26 13.10
CA LYS A 252 12.88 -9.15 13.42
C LYS A 252 12.71 -8.14 14.54
N ILE A 253 11.72 -7.27 14.36
CA ILE A 253 11.35 -6.29 15.37
C ILE A 253 10.55 -7.06 16.41
N ASP A 254 11.10 -7.15 17.62
CA ASP A 254 10.44 -7.76 18.76
C ASP A 254 9.83 -6.66 19.61
N MET A 255 8.51 -6.51 19.51
CA MET A 255 7.77 -5.54 20.28
C MET A 255 6.44 -6.12 20.76
N SER A 256 6.16 -5.86 22.03
CA SER A 256 4.86 -6.08 22.64
C SER A 256 4.12 -4.76 22.71
N PHE A 257 2.91 -4.71 22.16
CA PHE A 257 2.05 -3.54 22.29
C PHE A 257 1.38 -3.48 23.68
N ASN A 258 1.52 -4.51 24.51
CA ASN A 258 0.99 -4.52 25.88
C ASN A 258 1.90 -3.77 26.87
N GLU A 259 3.10 -3.37 26.46
CA GLU A 259 4.00 -2.55 27.27
C GLU A 259 3.72 -1.07 26.96
N GLU A 260 3.43 -0.27 27.99
CA GLU A 260 3.26 1.18 27.83
C GLU A 260 4.53 1.80 27.25
N LEU A 261 4.42 2.35 26.05
CA LEU A 261 5.50 3.13 25.46
C LEU A 261 5.68 4.43 26.26
N ASP A 262 6.85 4.60 26.87
CA ASP A 262 7.21 5.86 27.51
C ASP A 262 7.49 6.94 26.44
N LEU A 263 6.53 7.85 26.25
CA LEU A 263 6.62 8.93 25.28
C LEU A 263 7.52 10.10 25.71
N ARG A 264 7.96 10.17 26.98
CA ARG A 264 8.71 11.34 27.53
C ARG A 264 9.97 11.71 26.77
N ASN A 265 10.55 10.75 26.03
CA ASN A 265 11.75 10.96 25.23
C ASN A 265 11.48 10.90 23.71
N VAL A 266 10.22 10.86 23.30
CA VAL A 266 9.81 10.80 21.89
C VAL A 266 9.54 12.22 21.40
N ARG A 267 10.19 12.59 20.30
CA ARG A 267 10.00 13.91 19.67
C ARG A 267 9.20 13.78 18.39
N ILE A 268 8.08 14.49 18.33
CA ILE A 268 7.14 14.48 17.22
C ILE A 268 7.22 15.81 16.48
N GLY A 269 7.53 15.74 15.19
CA GLY A 269 7.53 16.92 14.32
C GLY A 269 6.21 17.09 13.59
N ILE A 270 5.72 18.32 13.55
CA ILE A 270 4.54 18.75 12.79
C ILE A 270 5.01 19.64 11.61
N PRO A 271 5.13 19.10 10.38
CA PRO A 271 5.58 19.89 9.23
C PRO A 271 4.56 20.95 8.82
N LYS A 272 4.97 22.23 8.85
CA LYS A 272 4.06 23.34 8.51
C LYS A 272 3.52 23.31 7.09
N GLU A 273 4.29 22.74 6.14
CA GLU A 273 3.94 22.69 4.72
C GLU A 273 2.78 21.74 4.40
N TYR A 274 2.37 20.91 5.35
CA TYR A 274 1.23 20.00 5.21
C TYR A 274 -0.10 20.66 5.58
N HIS A 275 -0.08 21.85 6.20
CA HIS A 275 -1.24 22.72 6.24
C HIS A 275 -1.31 23.48 4.90
N CYS A 276 -1.96 22.85 3.92
CA CYS A 276 -1.97 23.29 2.53
C CYS A 276 -3.40 23.51 2.01
N GLU A 277 -3.49 24.06 0.80
CA GLU A 277 -4.75 24.21 0.09
C GLU A 277 -5.44 22.86 -0.13
N GLY A 278 -6.75 22.80 0.12
CA GLY A 278 -7.55 21.58 -0.03
C GLY A 278 -7.60 20.69 1.22
N LEU A 279 -6.82 20.97 2.27
CA LEU A 279 -6.96 20.27 3.55
C LEU A 279 -8.32 20.58 4.17
N SER A 280 -9.13 19.55 4.44
CA SER A 280 -10.43 19.74 5.06
C SER A 280 -10.30 20.06 6.55
N ASN A 281 -11.27 20.81 7.08
CA ASN A 281 -11.33 21.11 8.51
C ASN A 281 -11.39 19.84 9.36
N GLU A 282 -12.09 18.79 8.92
CA GLU A 282 -12.17 17.54 9.68
C GLU A 282 -10.81 16.82 9.75
N VAL A 283 -10.01 16.86 8.69
CA VAL A 283 -8.65 16.31 8.71
C VAL A 283 -7.73 17.15 9.59
N LEU A 284 -7.81 18.49 9.50
CA LEU A 284 -7.04 19.40 10.36
C LEU A 284 -7.37 19.19 11.85
N GLU A 285 -8.65 19.13 12.21
CA GLU A 285 -9.11 18.82 13.57
C GLU A 285 -8.58 17.46 14.06
N THR A 286 -8.55 16.46 13.18
CA THR A 286 -8.02 15.13 13.51
C THR A 286 -6.52 15.18 13.76
N TRP A 287 -5.79 15.92 12.92
CA TRP A 287 -4.36 16.07 13.02
C TRP A 287 -3.97 16.78 14.32
N MET A 288 -4.66 17.88 14.66
CA MET A 288 -4.49 18.59 15.93
C MET A 288 -4.80 17.69 17.12
N LYS A 289 -5.94 16.99 17.11
CA LYS A 289 -6.33 16.08 18.20
C LYS A 289 -5.26 15.02 18.49
N VAL A 290 -4.67 14.43 17.45
CA VAL A 290 -3.63 13.39 17.65
C VAL A 290 -2.30 14.00 18.09
N ALA A 291 -1.98 15.22 17.67
CA ALA A 291 -0.85 15.97 18.21
C ALA A 291 -1.03 16.24 19.72
N ASP A 292 -2.21 16.70 20.13
CA ASP A 292 -2.55 16.94 21.54
C ASP A 292 -2.48 15.64 22.36
N LEU A 293 -3.02 14.53 21.83
CA LEU A 293 -2.93 13.22 22.50
C LEU A 293 -1.48 12.80 22.74
N LEU A 294 -0.59 12.99 21.75
CA LEU A 294 0.82 12.65 21.91
C LEU A 294 1.51 13.55 22.94
N GLU A 295 1.21 14.85 22.96
CA GLU A 295 1.73 15.80 23.94
C GLU A 295 1.24 15.48 25.36
N ASP A 296 -0.06 15.22 25.54
CA ASP A 296 -0.67 14.79 26.80
C ASP A 296 -0.09 13.45 27.29
N GLY A 297 0.25 12.55 26.35
CA GLY A 297 0.97 11.31 26.62
C GLY A 297 2.43 11.49 27.03
N GLY A 298 2.96 12.72 26.95
CA GLY A 298 4.30 13.10 27.37
C GLY A 298 5.31 13.28 26.24
N ALA A 299 4.93 13.13 24.98
CA ALA A 299 5.83 13.37 23.85
C ALA A 299 6.17 14.86 23.69
N HIS A 300 7.35 15.16 23.16
CA HIS A 300 7.71 16.52 22.78
C HIS A 300 7.21 16.81 21.37
N VAL A 301 6.09 17.51 21.27
CA VAL A 301 5.47 17.87 19.98
C VAL A 301 5.87 19.29 19.60
N HIS A 302 6.47 19.47 18.42
CA HIS A 302 6.80 20.81 17.93
C HIS A 302 6.73 20.92 16.40
N GLN A 303 6.62 22.15 15.91
CA GLN A 303 6.53 22.45 14.50
C GLN A 303 7.90 22.35 13.82
N VAL A 304 7.96 21.73 12.64
CA VAL A 304 9.17 21.63 11.80
C VAL A 304 8.89 22.14 10.38
N SER A 305 9.92 22.20 9.53
CA SER A 305 9.82 22.68 8.15
C SER A 305 10.45 21.70 7.16
N LEU A 306 9.66 21.34 6.15
CA LEU A 306 10.04 20.58 4.96
C LEU A 306 9.70 21.41 3.72
N PRO A 307 10.49 22.46 3.41
CA PRO A 307 10.10 23.51 2.45
C PRO A 307 9.90 23.02 1.02
N ASN A 308 10.50 21.89 0.63
CA ASN A 308 10.35 21.33 -0.71
C ASN A 308 9.18 20.34 -0.85
N THR A 309 8.30 20.23 0.16
CA THR A 309 7.17 19.29 0.18
C THR A 309 6.29 19.40 -1.08
N SER A 310 5.85 20.61 -1.43
CA SER A 310 5.00 20.84 -2.61
C SER A 310 5.70 20.55 -3.95
N ALA A 311 7.03 20.64 -3.98
CA ALA A 311 7.82 20.31 -5.17
C ALA A 311 7.75 18.81 -5.50
N SER A 312 7.40 17.96 -4.53
CA SER A 312 7.28 16.51 -4.73
C SER A 312 6.29 16.16 -5.84
N ILE A 313 5.14 16.82 -5.94
CA ILE A 313 4.15 16.55 -7.00
C ILE A 313 4.75 16.66 -8.41
N PHE A 314 5.53 17.71 -8.66
CA PHE A 314 6.14 17.95 -9.97
C PHE A 314 7.33 17.01 -10.21
N VAL A 315 8.17 16.82 -9.21
CA VAL A 315 9.34 15.93 -9.30
C VAL A 315 8.91 14.50 -9.53
N TYR A 316 7.87 14.03 -8.83
CA TYR A 316 7.31 12.70 -8.98
C TYR A 316 6.77 12.53 -10.39
N SER A 317 5.97 13.48 -10.88
CA SER A 317 5.39 13.42 -12.22
C SER A 317 6.47 13.26 -13.29
N ILE A 318 7.59 13.98 -13.20
CA ILE A 318 8.68 13.88 -14.18
C ILE A 318 9.40 12.55 -14.08
N LEU A 319 9.89 12.20 -12.88
CA LEU A 319 10.68 10.98 -12.69
C LEU A 319 9.86 9.71 -12.96
N ASN A 320 8.60 9.70 -12.53
CA ASN A 320 7.66 8.62 -12.79
C ASN A 320 7.52 8.38 -14.29
N GLN A 321 7.24 9.43 -15.07
CA GLN A 321 7.03 9.29 -16.51
C GLN A 321 8.30 8.83 -17.23
N CYS A 322 9.48 9.35 -16.85
CA CYS A 322 10.76 8.91 -17.40
C CYS A 322 11.02 7.42 -17.15
N GLU A 323 10.84 6.94 -15.91
CA GLU A 323 11.03 5.52 -15.61
C GLU A 323 9.95 4.64 -16.24
N VAL A 324 8.69 5.10 -16.31
CA VAL A 324 7.59 4.41 -17.01
C VAL A 324 7.91 4.20 -18.48
N ALA A 325 8.41 5.23 -19.18
CA ALA A 325 8.77 5.10 -20.58
C ALA A 325 9.79 3.97 -20.82
N SER A 326 10.78 3.84 -19.93
CA SER A 326 11.76 2.75 -19.99
C SER A 326 11.20 1.40 -19.53
N ASN A 327 10.49 1.36 -18.40
CA ASN A 327 10.00 0.12 -17.79
C ASN A 327 8.97 -0.58 -18.66
N MET A 328 8.09 0.22 -19.29
CA MET A 328 7.02 -0.28 -20.14
C MET A 328 7.49 -0.68 -21.53
N ALA A 329 8.75 -0.44 -21.91
CA ALA A 329 9.27 -0.77 -23.25
C ALA A 329 9.27 -2.29 -23.52
N ARG A 330 9.35 -3.11 -22.47
CA ARG A 330 9.37 -4.59 -22.55
C ARG A 330 8.04 -5.23 -22.97
N TYR A 331 6.95 -4.47 -22.97
CA TYR A 331 5.62 -4.97 -23.30
C TYR A 331 5.34 -4.71 -24.77
N ASP A 332 5.66 -5.71 -25.59
CA ASP A 332 5.64 -5.64 -27.05
C ASP A 332 4.88 -6.80 -27.72
N GLY A 333 4.44 -7.79 -26.93
CA GLY A 333 3.68 -8.95 -27.37
C GLY A 333 4.52 -10.07 -28.02
N ILE A 334 5.85 -10.00 -27.94
CA ILE A 334 6.72 -11.05 -28.49
C ILE A 334 6.87 -12.20 -27.49
N GLU A 335 7.37 -11.93 -26.30
CA GLU A 335 7.71 -12.98 -25.33
C GLU A 335 6.52 -13.41 -24.46
N TYR A 336 5.63 -12.46 -24.14
CA TYR A 336 4.47 -12.69 -23.27
C TYR A 336 3.44 -11.56 -23.41
N GLY A 337 2.23 -11.81 -22.88
CA GLY A 337 1.16 -10.83 -22.79
C GLY A 337 0.27 -10.77 -24.03
N HIS A 338 -0.37 -9.62 -24.20
CA HIS A 338 -1.19 -9.30 -25.35
C HIS A 338 -0.33 -9.16 -26.61
N ARG A 339 -0.84 -9.63 -27.75
CA ARG A 339 -0.23 -9.48 -29.07
C ARG A 339 -1.32 -9.15 -30.08
N ALA A 340 -1.16 -8.05 -30.81
CA ALA A 340 -2.09 -7.69 -31.88
C ALA A 340 -1.98 -8.68 -33.06
N GLU A 341 -3.10 -8.91 -33.75
CA GLU A 341 -3.16 -9.75 -34.96
C GLU A 341 -2.65 -8.98 -36.19
N ILE A 342 -1.35 -8.70 -36.21
CA ILE A 342 -0.67 -7.94 -37.28
C ILE A 342 0.48 -8.76 -37.84
N GLU A 343 0.46 -8.97 -39.17
CA GLU A 343 1.49 -9.73 -39.90
C GLU A 343 2.25 -8.90 -40.95
N SER A 344 1.87 -7.62 -41.12
CA SER A 344 2.40 -6.71 -42.15
C SER A 344 3.80 -6.17 -41.85
N SER A 345 4.06 -5.76 -40.60
CA SER A 345 5.37 -5.27 -40.16
C SER A 345 5.56 -5.38 -38.65
N THR A 346 6.83 -5.46 -38.22
CA THR A 346 7.19 -5.51 -36.80
C THR A 346 6.85 -4.19 -36.09
N GLU A 347 7.06 -3.05 -36.74
CA GLU A 347 6.74 -1.73 -36.22
C GLU A 347 5.24 -1.58 -35.95
N GLU A 348 4.40 -2.02 -36.90
CA GLU A 348 2.95 -1.99 -36.77
C GLU A 348 2.47 -2.98 -35.69
N LEU A 349 3.08 -4.16 -35.60
CA LEU A 349 2.81 -5.12 -34.52
C LEU A 349 3.06 -4.50 -33.14
N TYR A 350 4.21 -3.85 -32.94
CA TYR A 350 4.53 -3.19 -31.67
C TYR A 350 3.57 -2.04 -31.36
N ALA A 351 3.28 -1.20 -32.35
CA ALA A 351 2.41 -0.05 -32.18
C ALA A 351 0.98 -0.48 -31.79
N ASN A 352 0.39 -1.43 -32.52
CA ASN A 352 -0.96 -1.90 -32.27
C ASN A 352 -1.06 -2.69 -30.96
N THR A 353 -0.11 -3.59 -30.69
CA THR A 353 -0.08 -4.35 -29.43
C THR A 353 -0.13 -3.41 -28.22
N ARG A 354 0.69 -2.35 -28.25
CA ARG A 354 0.74 -1.35 -27.17
C ARG A 354 -0.50 -0.46 -27.16
N ALA A 355 -1.03 -0.10 -28.32
CA ALA A 355 -2.23 0.73 -28.44
C ALA A 355 -3.47 0.02 -27.86
N GLU A 356 -3.61 -1.28 -28.12
CA GLU A 356 -4.71 -2.15 -27.68
C GLU A 356 -4.58 -2.56 -26.22
N GLY A 357 -3.35 -2.83 -25.76
CA GLY A 357 -3.08 -3.36 -24.42
C GLY A 357 -3.07 -2.30 -23.31
N PHE A 358 -2.72 -1.05 -23.61
CA PHE A 358 -2.61 0.04 -22.63
C PHE A 358 -3.75 1.06 -22.71
N ASN A 359 -4.20 1.52 -21.54
CA ASN A 359 -5.15 2.63 -21.42
C ASN A 359 -4.47 3.99 -21.69
N THR A 360 -5.27 5.06 -21.70
CA THR A 360 -4.80 6.41 -21.97
C THR A 360 -3.81 6.93 -20.93
N VAL A 361 -3.97 6.56 -19.65
CA VAL A 361 -3.04 6.98 -18.57
C VAL A 361 -1.64 6.44 -18.83
N VAL A 362 -1.52 5.13 -19.07
CA VAL A 362 -0.22 4.48 -19.32
C VAL A 362 0.41 5.04 -20.61
N LYS A 363 -0.36 5.15 -21.70
CA LYS A 363 0.14 5.73 -22.97
C LYS A 363 0.62 7.17 -22.82
N THR A 364 -0.10 8.00 -22.07
CA THR A 364 0.27 9.40 -21.83
C THR A 364 1.57 9.51 -21.02
N ARG A 365 1.75 8.66 -20.00
CA ARG A 365 2.98 8.64 -19.20
C ARG A 365 4.18 8.17 -20.02
N ILE A 366 4.02 7.16 -20.89
CA ILE A 366 5.06 6.72 -21.84
C ILE A 366 5.46 7.86 -22.79
N LEU A 367 4.47 8.50 -23.42
CA LEU A 367 4.72 9.60 -24.37
C LEU A 367 5.47 10.77 -23.71
N THR A 368 5.01 11.18 -22.53
CA THR A 368 5.59 12.31 -21.80
C THR A 368 6.97 11.98 -21.25
N GLY A 369 7.18 10.74 -20.78
CA GLY A 369 8.48 10.24 -20.36
C GLY A 369 9.52 10.29 -21.48
N ASN A 370 9.15 9.80 -22.66
CA ASN A 370 10.00 9.89 -23.86
C ASN A 370 10.31 11.35 -24.21
N TYR A 371 9.33 12.27 -24.11
CA TYR A 371 9.56 13.69 -24.32
C TYR A 371 10.61 14.27 -23.34
N PHE A 372 10.52 13.96 -22.04
CA PHE A 372 11.50 14.42 -21.06
C PHE A 372 12.90 13.84 -21.28
N LEU A 373 12.97 12.61 -21.80
CA LEU A 373 14.23 11.89 -22.04
C LEU A 373 14.90 12.24 -23.39
N LEU A 374 14.25 13.02 -24.27
CA LEU A 374 14.91 13.53 -25.47
C LEU A 374 16.19 14.30 -25.09
N ARG A 375 17.27 14.13 -25.88
CA ARG A 375 18.57 14.78 -25.63
C ARG A 375 18.48 16.28 -25.34
N LYS A 376 17.62 17.01 -26.07
CA LYS A 376 17.39 18.46 -25.89
C LYS A 376 16.66 18.83 -24.58
N ASN A 377 15.94 17.88 -23.99
CA ASN A 377 15.08 18.07 -22.82
C ASN A 377 15.68 17.47 -21.54
N TYR A 378 16.59 16.50 -21.66
CA TYR A 378 17.11 15.69 -20.55
C TYR A 378 17.60 16.52 -19.35
N HIS A 379 18.48 17.49 -19.60
CA HIS A 379 19.02 18.38 -18.55
C HIS A 379 17.94 19.28 -17.93
N LYS A 380 16.97 19.72 -18.75
CA LYS A 380 15.91 20.65 -18.32
C LYS A 380 14.89 19.98 -17.40
N TYR A 381 14.56 18.71 -17.66
CA TYR A 381 13.51 18.00 -16.93
C TYR A 381 14.07 16.92 -16.01
N PHE A 382 14.64 15.84 -16.56
CA PHE A 382 15.03 14.67 -15.79
C PHE A 382 16.14 14.99 -14.78
N GLU A 383 17.24 15.60 -15.22
CA GLU A 383 18.34 15.94 -14.31
C GLU A 383 17.92 16.99 -13.27
N LYS A 384 17.14 17.99 -13.69
CA LYS A 384 16.62 19.01 -12.76
C LYS A 384 15.71 18.37 -11.70
N ALA A 385 14.84 17.44 -12.07
CA ALA A 385 13.98 16.71 -11.15
C ALA A 385 14.81 15.87 -10.14
N LEU A 386 15.89 15.22 -10.57
CA LEU A 386 16.80 14.51 -9.66
C LEU A 386 17.46 15.45 -8.66
N ARG A 387 17.88 16.65 -9.09
CA ARG A 387 18.46 17.66 -8.19
C ARG A 387 17.44 18.16 -7.16
N VAL A 388 16.18 18.37 -7.55
CA VAL A 388 15.13 18.78 -6.60
C VAL A 388 14.72 17.61 -5.68
N ARG A 389 14.68 16.36 -6.17
CA ARG A 389 14.49 15.17 -5.32
C ARG A 389 15.53 15.11 -4.20
N ARG A 390 16.79 15.47 -4.50
CA ARG A 390 17.84 15.57 -3.47
C ARG A 390 17.49 16.62 -2.40
N LEU A 391 16.99 17.80 -2.78
CA LEU A 391 16.56 18.82 -1.81
C LEU A 391 15.43 18.31 -0.90
N ILE A 392 14.46 17.59 -1.47
CA ILE A 392 13.39 16.95 -0.70
C ILE A 392 13.97 15.94 0.30
N SER A 393 14.91 15.10 -0.13
CA SER A 393 15.60 14.16 0.79
C SER A 393 16.41 14.89 1.87
N GLU A 394 17.05 16.00 1.54
CA GLU A 394 17.80 16.83 2.49
C GLU A 394 16.89 17.53 3.53
N ASP A 395 15.63 17.81 3.21
CA ASP A 395 14.65 18.29 4.20
C ASP A 395 14.41 17.25 5.28
N PHE A 396 14.16 15.99 4.90
CA PHE A 396 13.99 14.89 5.86
C PHE A 396 15.24 14.63 6.69
N LYS A 397 16.43 14.66 6.07
CA LYS A 397 17.70 14.52 6.81
C LYS A 397 17.88 15.62 7.84
N ARG A 398 17.50 16.87 7.51
CA ARG A 398 17.59 17.98 8.47
C ARG A 398 16.70 17.78 9.69
N VAL A 399 15.50 17.26 9.54
CA VAL A 399 14.62 17.02 10.71
C VAL A 399 14.97 15.74 11.49
N PHE A 400 15.62 14.75 10.87
CA PHE A 400 15.94 13.48 11.54
C PHE A 400 17.40 13.29 11.98
N GLU A 401 18.37 13.97 11.35
CA GLU A 401 19.81 13.68 11.47
C GLU A 401 20.67 14.88 11.91
N THR A 402 20.08 16.05 12.18
CA THR A 402 20.81 17.22 12.72
C THR A 402 21.31 16.93 14.15
N PRO A 403 22.45 17.51 14.60
CA PRO A 403 23.03 17.19 15.91
C PRO A 403 22.02 17.36 17.06
N LYS A 404 22.06 16.43 18.04
CA LYS A 404 21.07 16.29 19.14
C LYS A 404 20.86 17.53 20.03
N ASN A 405 21.71 18.55 19.92
CA ASN A 405 21.58 19.79 20.68
C ASN A 405 20.72 20.84 19.95
N ASP A 406 20.24 20.54 18.75
CA ASP A 406 19.29 21.37 18.00
C ASP A 406 17.86 20.98 18.41
N GLU A 407 17.03 21.96 18.75
CA GLU A 407 15.63 21.75 19.14
C GLU A 407 14.79 21.20 17.97
N ASN A 408 15.28 21.25 16.72
CA ASN A 408 14.55 20.83 15.52
C ASN A 408 14.64 19.34 15.17
N ILE A 409 15.38 18.51 15.93
CA ILE A 409 15.46 17.07 15.64
C ILE A 409 14.27 16.30 16.23
N VAL A 410 13.65 15.48 15.39
CA VAL A 410 12.48 14.66 15.72
C VAL A 410 12.75 13.18 15.46
N ASP A 411 11.98 12.31 16.11
CA ASP A 411 12.05 10.86 15.93
C ASP A 411 11.02 10.38 14.91
N VAL A 412 9.86 11.04 14.89
CA VAL A 412 8.73 10.76 14.01
C VAL A 412 8.10 12.08 13.55
N LEU A 413 7.64 12.15 12.30
CA LEU A 413 6.78 13.21 11.79
C LEU A 413 5.34 12.76 11.81
N LEU A 414 4.43 13.60 12.30
CA LEU A 414 2.98 13.38 12.21
C LEU A 414 2.40 14.31 11.14
N THR A 415 1.68 13.72 10.18
CA THR A 415 1.12 14.41 9.02
C THR A 415 -0.26 13.85 8.68
N PRO A 416 -1.14 14.58 7.97
CA PRO A 416 -2.30 13.98 7.31
C PRO A 416 -1.87 12.92 6.30
N THR A 417 -2.63 11.82 6.15
CA THR A 417 -2.38 10.89 5.03
C THR A 417 -3.01 11.40 3.74
N THR A 418 -4.22 11.94 3.83
CA THR A 418 -5.02 12.48 2.72
C THR A 418 -5.57 13.85 3.10
N LEU A 419 -5.90 14.69 2.11
CA LEU A 419 -6.40 16.05 2.37
C LEU A 419 -7.88 16.08 2.81
N THR A 420 -8.64 15.07 2.42
CA THR A 420 -10.05 14.88 2.77
C THR A 420 -10.29 13.42 3.18
N ASP A 421 -11.51 13.09 3.61
CA ASP A 421 -12.02 11.73 3.54
C ASP A 421 -12.23 11.29 2.07
N ALA A 422 -12.60 10.03 1.84
CA ALA A 422 -12.67 9.47 0.49
C ALA A 422 -13.58 10.29 -0.45
N PRO A 423 -13.11 10.70 -1.64
CA PRO A 423 -13.94 11.36 -2.65
C PRO A 423 -15.04 10.45 -3.21
N LEU A 424 -16.16 11.06 -3.61
CA LEU A 424 -17.16 10.36 -4.43
C LEU A 424 -16.56 9.98 -5.78
N TYR A 425 -16.94 8.81 -6.29
CA TYR A 425 -16.42 8.32 -7.57
C TYR A 425 -16.64 9.32 -8.71
N ASN A 426 -17.85 9.88 -8.85
CA ASN A 426 -18.18 10.80 -9.93
C ASN A 426 -17.35 12.09 -9.87
N ASP A 427 -17.12 12.63 -8.68
CA ASP A 427 -16.29 13.82 -8.48
C ASP A 427 -14.83 13.52 -8.79
N PHE A 428 -14.36 12.33 -8.41
CA PHE A 428 -13.01 11.87 -8.70
C PHE A 428 -12.77 11.79 -10.21
N VAL A 429 -13.59 11.02 -10.94
CA VAL A 429 -13.40 10.78 -12.38
C VAL A 429 -13.71 11.98 -13.27
N SER A 430 -14.26 13.08 -12.71
CA SER A 430 -14.42 14.34 -13.43
C SER A 430 -13.08 15.06 -13.71
N GLN A 431 -12.02 14.67 -13.00
CA GLN A 431 -10.67 15.24 -13.12
C GLN A 431 -9.73 14.31 -13.89
N SER A 432 -8.62 14.86 -14.41
CA SER A 432 -7.58 14.03 -15.03
C SER A 432 -6.83 13.19 -13.99
N ASN A 433 -6.29 12.02 -14.40
CA ASN A 433 -5.44 11.18 -13.54
C ASN A 433 -4.27 11.96 -12.93
N ARG A 434 -3.71 12.93 -13.65
CA ARG A 434 -2.63 13.78 -13.15
C ARG A 434 -3.11 14.70 -12.02
N ASP A 435 -4.25 15.36 -12.20
CA ASP A 435 -4.78 16.30 -11.21
C ASP A 435 -5.25 15.56 -9.96
N GLN A 436 -5.86 14.39 -10.14
CA GLN A 436 -6.17 13.47 -9.04
C GLN A 436 -4.91 13.13 -8.25
N CYS A 437 -3.85 12.60 -8.88
CA CYS A 437 -2.60 12.29 -8.18
C CYS A 437 -1.97 13.50 -7.48
N ALA A 438 -2.05 14.71 -8.06
CA ALA A 438 -1.52 15.92 -7.44
C ALA A 438 -2.19 16.25 -6.10
N VAL A 439 -3.49 15.97 -5.96
CA VAL A 439 -4.26 16.19 -4.73
C VAL A 439 -4.14 14.98 -3.79
N GLN A 440 -4.41 13.79 -4.30
CA GLN A 440 -4.53 12.56 -3.52
C GLN A 440 -3.20 12.10 -2.89
N ASP A 441 -2.09 12.41 -3.54
CA ASP A 441 -0.77 11.94 -3.14
C ASP A 441 0.13 13.06 -2.56
N PHE A 442 -0.43 14.26 -2.33
CA PHE A 442 0.32 15.43 -1.83
C PHE A 442 1.10 15.12 -0.54
N CYS A 443 0.41 14.51 0.43
CA CYS A 443 1.00 14.21 1.72
C CYS A 443 1.94 12.99 1.70
N THR A 444 1.86 12.14 0.67
CA THR A 444 2.46 10.81 0.68
C THR A 444 3.72 10.70 -0.19
N GLN A 445 3.79 11.39 -1.33
CA GLN A 445 4.95 11.35 -2.24
C GLN A 445 6.30 11.74 -1.61
N PRO A 446 6.40 12.74 -0.71
CA PRO A 446 7.68 13.12 -0.11
C PRO A 446 8.45 11.96 0.52
N ALA A 447 7.74 11.02 1.17
CA ALA A 447 8.35 9.84 1.80
C ALA A 447 8.99 8.88 0.78
N ASN A 448 8.36 8.67 -0.39
CA ASN A 448 8.92 7.83 -1.46
C ASN A 448 10.17 8.46 -2.05
N MET A 449 10.16 9.78 -2.23
CA MET A 449 11.32 10.51 -2.76
C MET A 449 12.53 10.39 -1.87
N ALA A 450 12.32 10.47 -0.55
CA ALA A 450 13.35 10.35 0.46
C ALA A 450 13.73 8.88 0.79
N GLY A 451 12.92 7.90 0.36
CA GLY A 451 13.17 6.48 0.62
C GLY A 451 12.93 6.06 2.09
N ILE A 452 12.21 6.86 2.87
CA ILE A 452 11.99 6.67 4.31
C ILE A 452 10.70 5.89 4.61
N PRO A 453 10.59 5.16 5.73
CA PRO A 453 9.38 4.44 6.09
C PRO A 453 8.25 5.40 6.49
N ALA A 454 7.02 5.03 6.14
CA ALA A 454 5.81 5.77 6.49
C ALA A 454 4.63 4.82 6.70
N ILE A 455 3.79 5.10 7.69
CA ILE A 455 2.61 4.30 8.03
C ILE A 455 1.38 5.20 8.11
N SER A 456 0.27 4.76 7.52
CA SER A 456 -1.05 5.37 7.70
C SER A 456 -1.85 4.55 8.71
N ILE A 457 -2.53 5.24 9.63
CA ILE A 457 -3.33 4.65 10.70
C ILE A 457 -4.71 5.31 10.68
N PRO A 458 -5.81 4.55 10.76
CA PRO A 458 -7.14 5.13 10.86
C PRO A 458 -7.36 5.73 12.25
N ILE A 459 -7.96 6.92 12.31
CA ILE A 459 -8.15 7.66 13.57
C ILE A 459 -9.62 7.77 13.96
N ARG A 460 -10.47 8.20 13.03
CA ARG A 460 -11.91 8.40 13.28
C ARG A 460 -12.70 8.38 11.98
N LEU A 461 -14.03 8.40 12.11
CA LEU A 461 -14.93 8.67 11.00
C LEU A 461 -15.19 10.18 10.85
N SER A 462 -15.36 10.62 9.61
CA SER A 462 -15.86 11.94 9.25
C SER A 462 -17.36 12.05 9.53
N LYS A 463 -17.92 13.26 9.42
CA LYS A 463 -19.37 13.51 9.47
C LYS A 463 -20.15 12.73 8.40
N ARG A 464 -19.49 12.32 7.32
CA ARG A 464 -20.08 11.49 6.25
C ARG A 464 -20.01 9.99 6.54
N GLY A 465 -19.43 9.59 7.67
CA GLY A 465 -19.23 8.19 8.03
C GLY A 465 -18.05 7.53 7.30
N LEU A 466 -17.12 8.33 6.75
CA LEU A 466 -15.96 7.82 6.02
C LEU A 466 -14.69 7.90 6.88
N PRO A 467 -13.74 6.96 6.75
CA PRO A 467 -12.51 7.01 7.53
C PRO A 467 -11.65 8.25 7.25
N ILE A 468 -11.02 8.75 8.31
CA ILE A 468 -9.94 9.72 8.28
C ILE A 468 -8.71 9.07 8.91
N GLY A 469 -7.60 9.04 8.16
CA GLY A 469 -6.32 8.50 8.60
C GLY A 469 -5.24 9.56 8.70
N LEU A 470 -4.31 9.36 9.63
CA LEU A 470 -3.08 10.14 9.75
C LEU A 470 -1.87 9.27 9.44
N GLN A 471 -0.78 9.94 9.09
CA GLN A 471 0.46 9.35 8.67
C GLN A 471 1.59 9.71 9.62
N LEU A 472 2.35 8.68 9.99
CA LEU A 472 3.64 8.83 10.65
C LEU A 472 4.77 8.56 9.64
N MET A 473 5.87 9.29 9.74
CA MET A 473 7.12 9.00 9.02
C MET A 473 8.29 8.99 9.98
N SER A 474 9.26 8.10 9.78
CA SER A 474 10.50 8.09 10.56
C SER A 474 11.72 8.04 9.63
N LYS A 475 12.92 8.18 10.18
CA LYS A 475 14.15 7.98 9.41
C LYS A 475 14.27 6.54 8.87
N SER A 476 15.04 6.36 7.79
CA SER A 476 15.32 5.05 7.21
C SER A 476 15.80 4.04 8.25
N LEU A 477 15.30 2.80 8.14
CA LEU A 477 15.59 1.68 9.04
C LEU A 477 15.18 1.89 10.50
N ASN A 478 14.19 2.76 10.74
CA ASN A 478 13.61 3.00 12.06
C ASN A 478 12.11 2.63 12.09
N GLU A 479 11.74 1.53 11.43
CA GLU A 479 10.40 0.96 11.46
C GLU A 479 9.95 0.62 12.89
N GLU A 480 10.87 0.22 13.77
CA GLU A 480 10.54 -0.08 15.17
C GLU A 480 9.95 1.14 15.90
N MET A 481 10.64 2.29 15.88
CA MET A 481 10.11 3.51 16.51
C MET A 481 8.80 3.94 15.83
N LEU A 482 8.74 3.85 14.51
CA LEU A 482 7.54 4.19 13.73
C LEU A 482 6.34 3.35 14.17
N LEU A 483 6.51 2.04 14.29
CA LEU A 483 5.47 1.09 14.69
C LEU A 483 5.11 1.22 16.18
N ARG A 484 6.08 1.55 17.05
CA ARG A 484 5.82 1.84 18.47
C ARG A 484 4.90 3.04 18.65
N VAL A 485 5.22 4.17 18.04
CA VAL A 485 4.38 5.38 18.10
C VAL A 485 3.03 5.12 17.43
N ALA A 486 3.01 4.40 16.30
CA ALA A 486 1.79 4.01 15.63
C ALA A 486 0.85 3.18 16.51
N GLY A 487 1.38 2.14 17.17
CA GLY A 487 0.60 1.27 18.03
C GLY A 487 0.10 1.99 19.29
N TRP A 488 0.89 2.93 19.82
CA TRP A 488 0.43 3.78 20.91
C TRP A 488 -0.78 4.62 20.49
N ILE A 489 -0.74 5.27 19.32
CA ILE A 489 -1.89 6.04 18.79
C ILE A 489 -3.09 5.13 18.56
N GLU A 490 -2.88 3.95 17.96
CA GLU A 490 -3.95 2.96 17.71
C GLU A 490 -4.71 2.61 19.00
N GLN A 491 -4.01 2.45 20.13
CA GLN A 491 -4.62 2.18 21.43
C GLN A 491 -5.42 3.36 22.00
N GLN A 492 -5.03 4.60 21.69
CA GLN A 492 -5.76 5.79 22.20
C GLN A 492 -7.04 6.08 21.40
N VAL A 493 -7.11 5.67 20.13
CA VAL A 493 -8.21 6.06 19.23
C VAL A 493 -9.25 4.95 19.00
N GLU A 494 -8.92 3.70 19.35
CA GLU A 494 -9.80 2.52 19.33
C GLU A 494 -10.67 2.39 18.05
N PHE A 495 -10.11 2.72 16.88
CA PHE A 495 -10.83 2.62 15.61
C PHE A 495 -11.01 1.15 15.20
N ASP A 496 -12.25 0.67 15.15
CA ASP A 496 -12.57 -0.68 14.64
C ASP A 496 -13.07 -0.61 13.19
N CYS A 497 -12.25 -1.06 12.24
CA CYS A 497 -12.62 -1.08 10.83
C CYS A 497 -13.74 -2.08 10.50
N LEU A 498 -13.98 -3.07 11.36
CA LEU A 498 -15.02 -4.09 11.20
C LEU A 498 -16.34 -3.72 11.88
N ALA A 499 -16.38 -2.61 12.62
CA ALA A 499 -17.62 -2.05 13.18
C ALA A 499 -18.54 -1.44 12.10
N ASN A 500 -18.09 -1.40 10.84
CA ASN A 500 -18.87 -0.89 9.72
C ASN A 500 -20.09 -1.80 9.43
N GLU A 501 -21.29 -1.28 9.72
CA GLU A 501 -22.56 -1.97 9.48
C GLU A 501 -22.76 -2.38 8.01
N GLN A 502 -22.17 -1.65 7.05
CA GLN A 502 -22.23 -1.95 5.63
C GLN A 502 -21.60 -3.32 5.30
N ILE A 503 -20.61 -3.77 6.08
CA ILE A 503 -20.01 -5.11 5.92
C ILE A 503 -21.08 -6.18 6.09
N TYR A 504 -21.97 -6.01 7.08
CA TYR A 504 -23.01 -7.00 7.37
C TYR A 504 -24.15 -6.94 6.36
N ALA A 505 -24.58 -5.73 5.97
CA ALA A 505 -25.59 -5.54 4.94
C ALA A 505 -25.16 -6.07 3.57
N ALA A 506 -23.86 -6.00 3.25
CA ALA A 506 -23.33 -6.52 2.00
C ALA A 506 -23.12 -8.05 1.99
N ARG A 507 -23.18 -8.71 3.16
CA ARG A 507 -23.03 -10.17 3.30
C ARG A 507 -24.37 -10.93 3.35
N SER A 508 -25.45 -10.24 3.70
CA SER A 508 -26.84 -10.74 3.62
C SER A 508 -27.36 -10.69 2.20
#